data_AF-A0AA40K5M7-F1
#
_entry.id   AF-A0AA40K5M7-F1
#
_cell.length_a   1.000
_cell.length_b   1.000
_cell.length_c   1.000
_cell.angle_alpha   90.00
_cell.angle_beta   90.00
_cell.angle_gamma   90.00
#
_symmetry.space_group_name_H-M   'P 1'
#
loop_
_entity.id
_entity.type
_entity.pdbx_description
1 polymer ?
#
loop_
_entity_poly.entity_id
_entity_poly.type
_entity_poly.pdbx_seq_one_letter_code
_entity_poly.pdbx_strand_id
1 'polypeptide(L)'
;MTDLTATFDALLKGHSAPPTTRPSANISDEFLNEAHRICTLVVQLHSQLRELRQAYLSTAPPRKTQIRSHSGGGPSQPVSLTDRDREEIDANAKMTLRDLNARIRALEDAEQLRQSTETALLHKRFARGFGALGAWAAGSGAGAGKSSEQMAAEGAARQLGAHRESVVWFLRQRLQETARTQQKMMETRLTREMEKNRSVLAKARGPLMNSGRGSIDLGRGRSSSTSNNQTKGGPSLPGEEGRRPPAVENITEEQLQMFEKGNQDMLRHFESTLDKVRTAEKSLVEISELQNLLVNNLATQSAHIDQLVAESFETTEGVGKGNKELKKSMNRASPARYTFFAATGLCAFLVLWDLVI
;
A
#
# COMPACT_ATOMS: atom_id res chain seq x y z
N MET A 1 -6.03 -20.98 -24.83
CA MET A 1 -4.67 -21.14 -25.38
C MET A 1 -4.39 -22.64 -25.47
N THR A 2 -3.92 -23.12 -26.61
CA THR A 2 -3.61 -24.55 -26.84
C THR A 2 -2.35 -24.95 -26.07
N ASP A 3 -2.37 -26.14 -25.47
CA ASP A 3 -1.23 -26.68 -24.71
C ASP A 3 -0.13 -27.14 -25.69
N LEU A 4 0.93 -26.35 -25.82
CA LEU A 4 2.07 -26.60 -26.71
C LEU A 4 3.19 -27.42 -26.04
N THR A 5 3.02 -27.81 -24.77
CA THR A 5 4.05 -28.46 -23.96
C THR A 5 4.60 -29.73 -24.63
N ALA A 6 3.74 -30.55 -25.23
CA ALA A 6 4.17 -31.78 -25.91
C ALA A 6 5.07 -31.52 -27.13
N THR A 7 4.79 -30.45 -27.90
CA THR A 7 5.62 -30.07 -29.06
C THR A 7 6.97 -29.52 -28.63
N PHE A 8 7.00 -28.77 -27.54
CA PHE A 8 8.23 -28.22 -26.97
C PHE A 8 9.11 -29.32 -26.35
N ASP A 9 8.52 -30.29 -25.66
CA ASP A 9 9.24 -31.45 -25.10
C ASP A 9 9.89 -32.32 -26.18
N ALA A 10 9.25 -32.44 -27.34
CA ALA A 10 9.84 -33.13 -28.49
C ALA A 10 11.09 -32.41 -29.02
N LEU A 11 11.08 -31.07 -29.04
CA LEU A 11 12.24 -30.26 -29.42
C LEU A 11 13.36 -30.34 -28.38
N LEU A 12 13.02 -30.33 -27.08
CA LEU A 12 13.99 -30.47 -25.99
C LEU A 12 14.73 -31.81 -26.03
N LYS A 13 14.01 -32.91 -26.32
CA LYS A 13 14.64 -34.22 -26.54
C LYS A 13 15.66 -34.20 -27.67
N GLY A 14 15.36 -33.46 -28.76
CA GLY A 14 16.28 -33.26 -29.87
C GLY A 14 17.55 -32.48 -29.51
N HIS A 15 17.57 -31.76 -28.39
CA HIS A 15 18.73 -31.00 -27.90
C HIS A 15 19.35 -31.61 -26.63
N SER A 16 19.02 -32.86 -26.29
CA SER A 16 19.48 -33.54 -25.08
C SER A 16 19.14 -32.77 -23.79
N ALA A 17 18.07 -31.97 -23.81
CA ALA A 17 17.58 -31.23 -22.67
C ALA A 17 16.48 -32.02 -21.94
N PRO A 18 16.38 -31.90 -20.60
CA PRO A 18 15.31 -32.55 -19.84
C PRO A 18 13.93 -32.04 -20.29
N PRO A 19 12.88 -32.89 -20.26
CA PRO A 19 11.52 -32.48 -20.60
C PRO A 19 11.01 -31.42 -19.61
N THR A 20 10.03 -30.62 -20.02
CA THR A 20 9.41 -29.63 -19.16
C THR A 20 8.74 -30.31 -17.97
N THR A 21 9.21 -29.96 -16.77
CA THR A 21 8.61 -30.41 -15.53
C THR A 21 7.36 -29.58 -15.29
N ARG A 22 6.18 -30.22 -15.24
CA ARG A 22 4.98 -29.54 -14.72
C ARG A 22 5.23 -29.17 -13.26
N PRO A 23 4.88 -27.97 -12.81
CA PRO A 23 5.07 -27.59 -11.41
C PRO A 23 4.32 -28.59 -10.55
N SER A 24 5.06 -29.31 -9.71
CA SER A 24 4.47 -30.31 -8.81
C SER A 24 3.56 -29.58 -7.83
N ALA A 25 2.25 -29.80 -7.93
CA ALA A 25 1.23 -29.23 -7.03
C ALA A 25 1.40 -29.64 -5.54
N ASN A 26 2.41 -30.45 -5.22
CA ASN A 26 2.62 -31.09 -3.92
C ASN A 26 3.55 -30.35 -2.97
N ILE A 27 4.07 -29.18 -3.34
CA ILE A 27 4.79 -28.30 -2.41
C ILE A 27 3.88 -27.08 -2.22
N SER A 28 2.84 -27.25 -1.41
CA SER A 28 2.04 -26.13 -0.93
C SER A 28 2.95 -25.25 -0.08
N ASP A 29 3.58 -24.26 -0.70
CA ASP A 29 4.41 -23.30 0.01
C ASP A 29 3.52 -22.52 0.98
N GLU A 30 3.64 -22.84 2.27
CA GLU A 30 2.85 -22.22 3.34
C GLU A 30 3.00 -20.68 3.31
N PHE A 31 4.19 -20.20 2.96
CA PHE A 31 4.47 -18.78 2.76
C PHE A 31 3.59 -18.18 1.66
N LEU A 32 3.55 -18.81 0.47
CA LEU A 32 2.76 -18.30 -0.66
C LEU A 32 1.26 -18.40 -0.38
N ASN A 33 0.82 -19.44 0.33
CA ASN A 33 -0.58 -19.57 0.74
C ASN A 33 -1.00 -18.44 1.68
N GLU A 34 -0.19 -18.12 2.68
CA GLU A 34 -0.47 -17.00 3.58
C GLU A 34 -0.38 -15.65 2.85
N ALA A 35 0.61 -15.47 1.98
CA ALA A 35 0.72 -14.29 1.11
C ALA A 35 -0.53 -14.10 0.24
N HIS A 36 -1.05 -15.18 -0.36
CA HIS A 36 -2.29 -15.15 -1.12
C HIS A 36 -3.50 -14.78 -0.27
N ARG A 37 -3.62 -15.33 0.94
CA ARG A 37 -4.69 -14.97 1.88
C ARG A 37 -4.65 -13.48 2.22
N ILE A 38 -3.48 -12.95 2.57
CA ILE A 38 -3.28 -11.52 2.84
C ILE A 38 -3.68 -10.69 1.62
N CYS A 39 -3.24 -11.09 0.42
CA CYS A 39 -3.57 -10.39 -0.82
C CYS A 39 -5.09 -10.32 -1.05
N THR A 40 -5.80 -11.45 -0.88
CA THR A 40 -7.26 -11.49 -1.02
C THR A 40 -7.94 -10.55 -0.03
N LEU A 41 -7.50 -10.54 1.23
CA LEU A 41 -8.06 -9.64 2.25
C LEU A 41 -7.79 -8.17 1.94
N VAL A 42 -6.59 -7.81 1.47
CA VAL A 42 -6.25 -6.45 1.04
C VAL A 42 -7.15 -6.00 -0.13
N VAL A 43 -7.32 -6.87 -1.13
CA VAL A 43 -8.19 -6.59 -2.29
C VAL A 43 -9.65 -6.43 -1.86
N GLN A 44 -10.14 -7.30 -0.97
CA GLN A 44 -11.48 -7.21 -0.42
C GLN A 44 -11.71 -5.88 0.31
N LEU A 45 -10.79 -5.51 1.22
CA LEU A 45 -10.86 -4.23 1.94
C LEU A 45 -10.84 -3.05 0.96
N HIS A 46 -9.99 -3.09 -0.05
CA HIS A 46 -9.93 -2.04 -1.06
C HIS A 46 -11.25 -1.90 -1.84
N SER A 47 -11.85 -3.02 -2.27
CA SER A 47 -13.14 -3.01 -2.97
C SER A 47 -14.24 -2.43 -2.08
N GLN A 48 -14.33 -2.91 -0.83
CA GLN A 48 -15.30 -2.43 0.15
C GLN A 48 -15.17 -0.91 0.38
N LEU A 49 -13.95 -0.39 0.57
CA LEU A 49 -13.72 1.04 0.72
C LEU A 49 -14.15 1.85 -0.52
N ARG A 50 -13.91 1.31 -1.72
CA ARG A 50 -14.31 1.97 -2.98
C ARG A 50 -15.82 1.99 -3.17
N GLU A 51 -16.50 0.90 -2.86
CA GLU A 51 -17.96 0.78 -2.92
C GLU A 51 -18.62 1.71 -1.90
N LEU A 52 -18.12 1.72 -0.66
CA LEU A 52 -18.64 2.55 0.42
C LEU A 52 -18.32 4.04 0.24
N ARG A 53 -17.30 4.41 -0.56
CA ARG A 53 -16.84 5.80 -0.72
C ARG A 53 -17.97 6.77 -1.03
N GLN A 54 -18.88 6.42 -1.93
CA GLN A 54 -19.97 7.32 -2.32
C GLN A 54 -20.97 7.54 -1.18
N ALA A 55 -21.40 6.44 -0.53
CA ALA A 55 -22.33 6.51 0.61
C ALA A 55 -21.68 7.22 1.82
N TYR A 56 -20.41 6.95 2.08
CA TYR A 56 -19.63 7.52 3.17
C TYR A 56 -19.47 9.04 3.02
N LEU A 57 -19.14 9.49 1.81
CA LEU A 57 -18.96 10.91 1.50
C LEU A 57 -20.29 11.64 1.26
N SER A 58 -21.41 10.95 1.07
CA SER A 58 -22.70 11.64 0.89
C SER A 58 -23.14 12.30 2.20
N THR A 59 -23.21 13.62 2.20
CA THR A 59 -23.80 14.44 3.28
C THR A 59 -25.24 14.85 2.96
N ALA A 60 -25.79 14.39 1.83
CA ALA A 60 -27.14 14.74 1.43
C ALA A 60 -28.15 14.07 2.38
N PRO A 61 -29.11 14.82 2.97
CA PRO A 61 -30.20 14.19 3.68
C PRO A 61 -30.96 13.28 2.72
N PRO A 62 -31.48 12.12 3.17
CA PRO A 62 -32.28 11.26 2.32
C PRO A 62 -33.43 12.11 1.78
N ARG A 63 -33.45 12.34 0.45
CA ARG A 63 -34.59 12.98 -0.17
C ARG A 63 -35.78 12.06 0.09
N LYS A 64 -36.67 12.44 1.01
CA LYS A 64 -38.01 11.88 1.11
C LYS A 64 -38.76 12.29 -0.16
N THR A 65 -38.46 11.65 -1.28
CA THR A 65 -39.32 11.69 -2.46
C THR A 65 -40.56 10.88 -2.11
N GLN A 66 -41.56 11.58 -1.57
CA GLN A 66 -42.96 11.20 -1.68
C GLN A 66 -43.33 11.22 -3.17
N ILE A 67 -42.95 10.19 -3.92
CA ILE A 67 -43.51 9.94 -5.25
C ILE A 67 -43.86 8.46 -5.31
N ARG A 68 -45.18 8.25 -5.26
CA ARG A 68 -45.99 7.09 -5.66
C ARG A 68 -45.25 5.88 -6.22
N SER A 69 -45.53 4.75 -5.58
CA SER A 69 -45.55 3.40 -6.15
C SER A 69 -45.93 3.38 -7.63
N HIS A 70 -45.05 2.85 -8.48
CA HIS A 70 -45.40 1.93 -9.56
C HIS A 70 -44.21 1.03 -9.90
N SER A 71 -44.41 -0.28 -9.69
CA SER A 71 -43.86 -1.43 -10.42
C SER A 71 -42.49 -1.31 -11.11
N GLY A 72 -41.52 -2.08 -10.61
CA GLY A 72 -40.33 -2.47 -11.38
C GLY A 72 -39.10 -2.58 -10.49
N GLY A 73 -38.62 -3.81 -10.27
CA GLY A 73 -37.49 -4.09 -9.40
C GLY A 73 -36.20 -3.39 -9.85
N GLY A 74 -35.61 -2.62 -8.96
CA GLY A 74 -34.25 -2.11 -9.06
C GLY A 74 -33.77 -1.74 -7.65
N PRO A 75 -32.76 -2.43 -7.08
CA PRO A 75 -32.26 -2.09 -5.77
C PRO A 75 -31.13 -1.07 -5.94
N SER A 76 -31.38 0.20 -5.66
CA SER A 76 -30.34 1.09 -5.10
C SER A 76 -30.97 2.43 -4.71
N GLN A 77 -31.80 2.42 -3.66
CA GLN A 77 -31.93 3.63 -2.84
C GLN A 77 -30.53 3.97 -2.32
N PRO A 78 -30.02 5.20 -2.46
CA PRO A 78 -28.73 5.57 -1.89
C PRO A 78 -28.86 5.47 -0.36
N VAL A 79 -28.31 4.42 0.22
CA VAL A 79 -28.26 4.20 1.66
C VAL A 79 -27.42 5.34 2.24
N SER A 80 -28.08 6.32 2.87
CA SER A 80 -27.38 7.37 3.61
C SER A 80 -26.86 6.77 4.90
N LEU A 81 -25.53 6.64 5.02
CA LEU A 81 -24.90 6.22 6.27
C LEU A 81 -25.12 7.28 7.35
N THR A 82 -25.39 6.85 8.58
CA THR A 82 -25.40 7.74 9.75
C THR A 82 -23.97 8.11 10.13
N ASP A 83 -23.80 9.15 10.96
CA ASP A 83 -22.46 9.51 11.47
C ASP A 83 -21.83 8.37 12.27
N ARG A 84 -22.65 7.57 12.96
CA ARG A 84 -22.18 6.39 13.70
C ARG A 84 -21.70 5.29 12.76
N ASP A 85 -22.47 4.99 11.71
CA ASP A 85 -22.06 3.98 10.74
C ASP A 85 -20.73 4.35 10.06
N ARG A 86 -20.52 5.65 9.77
CA ARG A 86 -19.24 6.15 9.23
C ARG A 86 -18.08 5.91 10.19
N GLU A 87 -18.27 6.17 11.48
CA GLU A 87 -17.24 5.97 12.51
C GLU A 87 -16.94 4.48 12.73
N GLU A 88 -17.95 3.62 12.67
CA GLU A 88 -17.78 2.16 12.71
C GLU A 88 -17.01 1.65 11.48
N ILE A 89 -17.29 2.19 10.28
CA ILE A 89 -16.53 1.88 9.06
C ILE A 89 -15.06 2.29 9.22
N ASP A 90 -14.78 3.49 9.73
CA ASP A 90 -13.41 3.99 9.92
C ASP A 90 -12.66 3.13 10.96
N ALA A 91 -13.32 2.76 12.06
CA ALA A 91 -12.75 1.90 13.10
C ALA A 91 -12.44 0.50 12.57
N ASN A 92 -13.35 -0.11 11.81
CA ASN A 92 -13.16 -1.43 11.22
C ASN A 92 -12.05 -1.43 10.15
N ALA A 93 -12.05 -0.44 9.25
CA ALA A 93 -11.00 -0.28 8.24
C ALA A 93 -9.62 -0.11 8.90
N LYS A 94 -9.53 0.68 9.97
CA LYS A 94 -8.30 0.86 10.74
C LYS A 94 -7.85 -0.43 11.44
N MET A 95 -8.77 -1.18 12.03
CA MET A 95 -8.48 -2.47 12.66
C MET A 95 -7.95 -3.48 11.65
N THR A 96 -8.61 -3.60 10.50
CA THR A 96 -8.20 -4.50 9.42
C THR A 96 -6.85 -4.10 8.81
N LEU A 97 -6.58 -2.80 8.61
CA LEU A 97 -5.26 -2.35 8.17
C LEU A 97 -4.14 -2.71 9.15
N ARG A 98 -4.39 -2.61 10.47
CA ARG A 98 -3.41 -2.99 11.50
C ARG A 98 -3.20 -4.50 11.55
N ASP A 99 -4.27 -5.28 11.47
CA ASP A 99 -4.18 -6.75 11.41
C ASP A 99 -3.39 -7.20 10.18
N LEU A 100 -3.69 -6.63 9.00
CA LEU A 100 -2.96 -6.92 7.76
C LEU A 100 -1.48 -6.52 7.87
N ASN A 101 -1.17 -5.37 8.49
CA ASN A 101 0.22 -4.98 8.73
C ASN A 101 0.94 -5.99 9.65
N ALA A 102 0.30 -6.43 10.73
CA ALA A 102 0.85 -7.41 11.65
C ALA A 102 1.09 -8.76 10.96
N ARG A 103 0.15 -9.23 10.13
CA ARG A 103 0.33 -10.47 9.32
C ARG A 103 1.48 -10.36 8.34
N ILE A 104 1.63 -9.23 7.66
CA ILE A 104 2.76 -9.00 6.74
C ILE A 104 4.09 -8.99 7.50
N ARG A 105 4.16 -8.41 8.71
CA ARG A 105 5.36 -8.46 9.56
C ARG A 105 5.69 -9.88 10.00
N ALA A 106 4.69 -10.64 10.48
CA ALA A 106 4.89 -12.04 10.85
C ALA A 106 5.38 -12.89 9.67
N LEU A 107 4.88 -12.62 8.46
CA LEU A 107 5.33 -13.28 7.23
C LEU A 107 6.79 -12.93 6.88
N GLU A 108 7.18 -11.66 7.06
CA GLU A 108 8.57 -11.20 6.88
C GLU A 108 9.50 -11.83 7.92
N ASP A 109 9.14 -11.82 9.20
CA ASP A 109 9.93 -12.40 10.28
C ASP A 109 10.16 -13.90 10.06
N ALA A 110 9.13 -14.63 9.61
CA ALA A 110 9.23 -16.04 9.26
C ALA A 110 10.20 -16.28 8.10
N GLU A 111 10.21 -15.40 7.09
CA GLU A 111 11.16 -15.50 5.98
C GLU A 111 12.59 -15.15 6.39
N GLN A 112 12.79 -14.15 7.26
CA GLN A 112 14.11 -13.83 7.82
C GLN A 112 14.67 -15.00 8.65
N LEU A 113 13.83 -15.67 9.44
CA LEU A 113 14.21 -16.88 10.17
C LEU A 113 14.57 -18.02 9.21
N ARG A 114 13.82 -18.20 8.12
CA ARG A 114 14.18 -19.18 7.09
C ARG A 114 15.52 -18.87 6.43
N GLN A 115 15.76 -17.62 6.03
CA GLN A 115 17.00 -17.21 5.38
C GLN A 115 18.22 -17.40 6.30
N SER A 116 18.10 -17.00 7.58
CA SER A 116 19.17 -17.18 8.57
C SER A 116 19.44 -18.65 8.89
N THR A 117 18.40 -19.49 8.98
CA THR A 117 18.56 -20.93 9.19
C THR A 117 19.13 -21.64 7.97
N GLU A 118 18.67 -21.32 6.76
CA GLU A 118 19.16 -21.91 5.51
C GLU A 118 20.63 -21.55 5.28
N THR A 119 21.02 -20.29 5.47
CA THR A 119 22.43 -19.88 5.36
C THR A 119 23.31 -20.57 6.40
N ALA A 120 22.84 -20.73 7.64
CA ALA A 120 23.56 -21.47 8.69
C ALA A 120 23.68 -22.98 8.36
N LEU A 121 22.65 -23.58 7.77
CA LEU A 121 22.66 -24.99 7.35
C LEU A 121 23.58 -25.21 6.15
N LEU A 122 23.53 -24.33 5.14
CA LEU A 122 24.44 -24.36 4.00
C LEU A 122 25.89 -24.21 4.48
N HIS A 123 26.15 -23.25 5.35
CA HIS A 123 27.47 -23.07 5.95
C HIS A 123 27.94 -24.35 6.66
N LYS A 124 27.10 -24.97 7.50
CA LYS A 124 27.46 -26.24 8.19
C LYS A 124 27.68 -27.41 7.23
N ARG A 125 26.83 -27.56 6.21
CA ARG A 125 26.91 -28.65 5.22
C ARG A 125 28.23 -28.59 4.45
N PHE A 126 28.63 -27.40 4.02
CA PHE A 126 29.82 -27.22 3.18
C PHE A 126 31.10 -26.95 3.98
N ALA A 127 31.01 -26.45 5.23
CA ALA A 127 32.16 -26.34 6.14
C ALA A 127 32.59 -27.69 6.75
N ARG A 128 31.70 -28.68 6.85
CA ARG A 128 31.99 -30.00 7.43
C ARG A 128 32.59 -31.00 6.44
N GLY A 129 32.55 -30.71 5.14
CA GLY A 129 33.24 -31.50 4.11
C GLY A 129 34.71 -31.09 4.00
N PHE A 130 35.60 -32.05 3.70
CA PHE A 130 37.04 -31.86 3.45
C PHE A 130 37.42 -30.83 2.34
N GLY A 131 36.45 -30.07 1.80
CA GLY A 131 36.66 -29.08 0.75
C GLY A 131 37.60 -27.93 1.13
N ALA A 132 37.60 -27.50 2.40
CA ALA A 132 38.51 -26.45 2.87
C ALA A 132 39.99 -26.91 2.87
N LEU A 133 40.26 -28.18 3.18
CA LEU A 133 41.62 -28.75 3.15
C LEU A 133 42.05 -29.14 1.73
N GLY A 134 41.12 -29.58 0.89
CA GLY A 134 41.39 -29.88 -0.53
C GLY A 134 41.66 -28.64 -1.39
N ALA A 135 40.97 -27.52 -1.13
CA ALA A 135 41.15 -26.26 -1.87
C ALA A 135 42.51 -25.59 -1.58
N TRP A 136 43.04 -25.73 -0.36
CA TRP A 136 44.37 -25.27 0.01
C TRP A 136 45.48 -26.13 -0.63
N ALA A 137 45.30 -27.46 -0.66
CA ALA A 137 46.26 -28.39 -1.28
C ALA A 137 46.30 -28.32 -2.81
N ALA A 138 45.23 -27.84 -3.47
CA ALA A 138 45.15 -27.67 -4.92
C ALA A 138 45.79 -26.36 -5.44
N GLY A 139 46.40 -25.55 -4.57
CA GLY A 139 47.06 -24.29 -4.95
C GLY A 139 46.08 -23.19 -5.41
N SER A 140 44.79 -23.36 -5.13
CA SER A 140 43.76 -22.40 -5.53
C SER A 140 43.65 -21.34 -4.42
N GLY A 141 43.94 -20.08 -4.76
CA GLY A 141 43.91 -18.95 -3.81
C GLY A 141 42.56 -18.81 -3.10
N ALA A 142 42.54 -18.02 -2.02
CA ALA A 142 41.48 -17.89 -1.01
C ALA A 142 40.04 -17.55 -1.50
N GLY A 143 39.78 -17.51 -2.80
CA GLY A 143 38.44 -17.35 -3.41
C GLY A 143 38.01 -18.48 -4.36
N ALA A 144 38.86 -19.49 -4.63
CA ALA A 144 38.60 -20.52 -5.65
C ALA A 144 37.98 -21.83 -5.11
N GLY A 145 37.62 -21.87 -3.82
CA GLY A 145 37.27 -23.11 -3.11
C GLY A 145 35.77 -23.38 -2.88
N LYS A 146 34.84 -22.56 -3.38
CA LYS A 146 33.40 -22.91 -3.28
C LYS A 146 33.10 -24.02 -4.30
N SER A 147 32.63 -25.18 -3.82
CA SER A 147 32.16 -26.25 -4.70
C SER A 147 31.08 -25.71 -5.63
N SER A 148 31.07 -26.11 -6.91
CA SER A 148 30.01 -25.73 -7.85
C SER A 148 28.61 -26.10 -7.33
N GLU A 149 28.51 -27.17 -6.53
CA GLU A 149 27.27 -27.57 -5.85
C GLU A 149 26.88 -26.59 -4.74
N GLN A 150 27.85 -26.06 -4.00
CA GLN A 150 27.63 -25.04 -2.97
C GLN A 150 27.15 -23.73 -3.59
N MET A 151 27.78 -23.25 -4.66
CA MET A 151 27.35 -22.02 -5.34
C MET A 151 25.95 -22.14 -5.95
N ALA A 152 25.61 -23.31 -6.52
CA ALA A 152 24.27 -23.56 -7.04
C ALA A 152 23.20 -23.58 -5.93
N ALA A 153 23.49 -24.21 -4.80
CA ALA A 153 22.58 -24.25 -3.66
C ALA A 153 22.40 -22.86 -3.00
N GLU A 154 23.50 -22.12 -2.81
CA GLU A 154 23.47 -20.73 -2.33
C GLU A 154 22.70 -19.82 -3.30
N GLY A 155 22.90 -19.99 -4.61
CA GLY A 155 22.19 -19.24 -5.64
C GLY A 155 20.68 -19.49 -5.65
N ALA A 156 20.25 -20.76 -5.55
CA ALA A 156 18.84 -21.11 -5.49
C ALA A 156 18.16 -20.56 -4.22
N ALA A 157 18.84 -20.65 -3.06
CA ALA A 157 18.37 -20.08 -1.81
C ALA A 157 18.20 -18.55 -1.88
N ARG A 158 19.16 -17.86 -2.51
CA ARG A 158 19.12 -16.41 -2.75
C ARG A 158 18.00 -16.01 -3.69
N GLN A 159 17.82 -16.73 -4.80
CA GLN A 159 16.75 -16.46 -5.75
C GLN A 159 15.37 -16.63 -5.10
N LEU A 160 15.20 -17.66 -4.26
CA LEU A 160 13.98 -17.85 -3.49
C LEU A 160 13.77 -16.72 -2.47
N GLY A 161 14.81 -16.31 -1.75
CA GLY A 161 14.76 -15.17 -0.82
C GLY A 161 14.36 -13.87 -1.52
N ALA A 162 14.99 -13.55 -2.65
CA ALA A 162 14.65 -12.38 -3.46
C ALA A 162 13.20 -12.41 -3.95
N HIS A 163 12.72 -13.58 -4.39
CA HIS A 163 11.32 -13.74 -4.79
C HIS A 163 10.36 -13.48 -3.62
N ARG A 164 10.62 -14.08 -2.44
CA ARG A 164 9.74 -13.91 -1.27
C ARG A 164 9.77 -12.49 -0.72
N GLU A 165 10.92 -11.84 -0.71
CA GLU A 165 11.05 -10.43 -0.34
C GLU A 165 10.26 -9.53 -1.31
N SER A 166 10.31 -9.81 -2.62
CA SER A 166 9.49 -9.09 -3.61
C SER A 166 7.98 -9.28 -3.38
N VAL A 167 7.55 -10.45 -2.91
CA VAL A 167 6.15 -10.72 -2.54
C VAL A 167 5.76 -9.89 -1.31
N VAL A 168 6.57 -9.86 -0.26
CA VAL A 168 6.32 -9.03 0.93
C VAL A 168 6.25 -7.56 0.56
N TRP A 169 7.18 -7.08 -0.27
CA TRP A 169 7.18 -5.71 -0.79
C TRP A 169 5.90 -5.39 -1.57
N PHE A 170 5.46 -6.29 -2.45
CA PHE A 170 4.22 -6.14 -3.20
C PHE A 170 3.00 -6.05 -2.27
N LEU A 171 2.91 -6.90 -1.25
CA LEU A 171 1.82 -6.85 -0.26
C LEU A 171 1.80 -5.53 0.51
N ARG A 172 2.98 -5.03 0.92
CA ARG A 172 3.13 -3.73 1.59
C ARG A 172 2.68 -2.58 0.70
N GLN A 173 3.08 -2.60 -0.56
CA GLN A 173 2.71 -1.61 -1.56
C GLN A 173 1.17 -1.59 -1.74
N ARG A 174 0.54 -2.76 -1.88
CA ARG A 174 -0.92 -2.87 -1.96
C ARG A 174 -1.61 -2.35 -0.71
N LEU A 175 -1.14 -2.74 0.49
CA LEU A 175 -1.70 -2.24 1.74
C LEU A 175 -1.60 -0.71 1.83
N GLN A 176 -0.49 -0.13 1.39
CA GLN A 176 -0.27 1.30 1.35
C GLN A 176 -1.24 2.03 0.41
N GLU A 177 -1.55 1.47 -0.76
CA GLU A 177 -2.60 1.99 -1.66
C GLU A 177 -3.99 2.01 -0.98
N THR A 178 -4.31 0.96 -0.22
CA THR A 178 -5.58 0.90 0.53
C THR A 178 -5.64 1.93 1.65
N ALA A 179 -4.55 2.08 2.41
CA ALA A 179 -4.43 3.07 3.48
C ALA A 179 -4.55 4.51 2.94
N ARG A 180 -3.90 4.80 1.80
CA ARG A 180 -4.06 6.08 1.08
C ARG A 180 -5.51 6.36 0.70
N THR A 181 -6.23 5.34 0.26
CA THR A 181 -7.64 5.48 -0.14
C THR A 181 -8.53 5.83 1.06
N GLN A 182 -8.34 5.13 2.19
CA GLN A 182 -9.04 5.43 3.44
C GLN A 182 -8.71 6.83 3.95
N GLN A 183 -7.43 7.20 4.01
CA GLN A 183 -6.99 8.51 4.46
C GLN A 183 -7.64 9.63 3.63
N LYS A 184 -7.64 9.52 2.31
CA LYS A 184 -8.28 10.52 1.43
C LYS A 184 -9.79 10.66 1.71
N MET A 185 -10.47 9.57 2.05
CA MET A 185 -11.89 9.61 2.43
C MET A 185 -12.08 10.37 3.75
N MET A 186 -11.26 10.06 4.76
CA MET A 186 -11.30 10.72 6.07
C MET A 186 -10.93 12.20 6.00
N GLU A 187 -9.91 12.57 5.23
CA GLU A 187 -9.53 13.96 4.94
C GLU A 187 -10.69 14.73 4.34
N THR A 188 -11.32 14.16 3.31
CA THR A 188 -12.48 14.79 2.64
C THR A 188 -13.66 14.97 3.60
N ARG A 189 -13.86 14.02 4.53
CA ARG A 189 -14.91 14.14 5.55
C ARG A 189 -14.57 15.24 6.56
N LEU A 190 -13.34 15.25 7.06
CA LEU A 190 -12.88 16.23 8.03
C LEU A 190 -12.97 17.65 7.48
N THR A 191 -12.54 17.87 6.23
CA THR A 191 -12.64 19.19 5.58
C THR A 191 -14.10 19.64 5.46
N ARG A 192 -15.01 18.74 5.07
CA ARG A 192 -16.45 19.04 4.97
C ARG A 192 -17.08 19.35 6.32
N GLU A 193 -16.71 18.64 7.38
CA GLU A 193 -17.20 18.95 8.73
C GLU A 193 -16.67 20.30 9.21
N MET A 194 -15.41 20.62 8.95
CA MET A 194 -14.85 21.94 9.27
C MET A 194 -15.53 23.08 8.48
N GLU A 195 -15.80 22.88 7.18
CA GLU A 195 -16.54 23.83 6.35
C GLU A 195 -17.99 24.01 6.83
N LYS A 196 -18.66 22.91 7.19
CA LYS A 196 -20.01 22.94 7.76
C LYS A 196 -20.03 23.73 9.06
N ASN A 197 -19.09 23.51 9.97
CA ASN A 197 -18.95 24.30 11.19
C ASN A 197 -18.75 25.79 10.92
N ARG A 198 -17.87 26.12 9.97
CA ARG A 198 -17.65 27.50 9.54
C ARG A 198 -18.92 28.13 8.95
N SER A 199 -19.71 27.36 8.19
CA SER A 199 -20.97 27.81 7.61
C SER A 199 -22.08 28.01 8.64
N VAL A 200 -22.18 27.14 9.65
CA VAL A 200 -23.12 27.28 10.77
C VAL A 200 -22.78 28.51 11.59
N LEU A 201 -21.50 28.76 11.86
CA LEU A 201 -21.03 29.98 12.51
C LEU A 201 -21.35 31.24 11.69
N ALA A 202 -21.13 31.21 10.38
CA ALA A 202 -21.47 32.32 9.49
C ALA A 202 -22.99 32.59 9.47
N LYS A 203 -23.80 31.52 9.43
CA LYS A 203 -25.27 31.62 9.45
C LYS A 203 -25.81 32.04 10.82
N ALA A 204 -25.16 31.67 11.92
CA ALA A 204 -25.50 32.15 13.26
C ALA A 204 -25.17 33.65 13.44
N ARG A 205 -24.11 34.14 12.78
CA ARG A 205 -23.77 35.59 12.75
C ARG A 205 -24.66 36.41 11.81
N GLY A 206 -25.22 35.79 10.77
CA GLY A 206 -25.99 36.44 9.70
C GLY A 206 -27.25 37.25 10.10
N PRO A 207 -28.03 36.89 11.13
CA PRO A 207 -29.19 37.69 11.52
C PRO A 207 -28.84 38.86 12.45
N LEU A 208 -27.75 38.75 13.22
CA LEU A 208 -27.39 39.77 14.21
C LEU A 208 -26.83 41.05 13.57
N MET A 209 -26.24 40.94 12.37
CA MET A 209 -25.71 42.11 11.63
C MET A 209 -26.69 42.71 10.61
N ASN A 210 -27.83 42.06 10.35
CA ASN A 210 -28.86 42.57 9.44
C ASN A 210 -30.06 43.23 10.15
N SER A 211 -30.10 43.22 11.48
CA SER A 211 -31.11 43.92 12.30
C SER A 211 -30.58 45.18 13.00
N GLY A 212 -29.35 45.63 12.69
CA GLY A 212 -28.71 46.75 13.40
C GLY A 212 -27.98 47.78 12.53
N ARG A 213 -28.19 47.80 11.22
CA ARG A 213 -27.56 48.79 10.33
C ARG A 213 -28.55 49.31 9.28
N GLY A 214 -29.38 50.27 9.69
CA GLY A 214 -29.62 51.44 8.87
C GLY A 214 -28.29 52.14 8.65
N SER A 215 -27.49 51.63 7.71
CA SER A 215 -26.24 52.26 7.30
C SER A 215 -26.59 53.47 6.47
N ILE A 216 -26.32 54.63 7.05
CA ILE A 216 -26.25 55.94 6.39
C ILE A 216 -25.50 55.75 5.06
N ASP A 217 -26.22 55.95 3.96
CA ASP A 217 -25.67 56.10 2.61
C ASP A 217 -25.03 57.49 2.53
N LEU A 218 -23.73 57.55 2.86
CA LEU A 218 -22.87 58.68 2.52
C LEU A 218 -22.14 58.32 1.24
N GLY A 219 -22.61 58.95 0.16
CA GLY A 219 -22.31 58.58 -1.21
C GLY A 219 -20.83 58.58 -1.58
N ARG A 220 -20.53 57.73 -2.57
CA ARG A 220 -19.46 57.94 -3.54
C ARG A 220 -19.80 57.17 -4.80
N GLY A 221 -20.07 57.91 -5.87
CA GLY A 221 -20.71 57.40 -7.09
C GLY A 221 -19.86 56.45 -7.92
N ARG A 222 -20.52 55.78 -8.87
CA ARG A 222 -20.47 56.10 -10.31
C ARG A 222 -21.19 54.99 -11.12
N SER A 223 -22.01 55.43 -12.08
CA SER A 223 -22.53 54.72 -13.29
C SER A 223 -23.40 53.47 -13.05
N SER A 224 -24.46 53.16 -13.79
CA SER A 224 -25.16 53.75 -14.94
C SER A 224 -26.30 52.77 -15.27
N SER A 225 -27.53 53.23 -15.46
CA SER A 225 -28.47 52.78 -16.51
C SER A 225 -29.92 53.17 -16.17
N THR A 226 -30.43 54.09 -16.99
CA THR A 226 -31.72 54.02 -17.69
C THR A 226 -32.90 53.34 -16.96
N SER A 227 -33.86 54.13 -16.49
CA SER A 227 -35.18 54.13 -17.11
C SER A 227 -36.05 55.28 -16.59
N ASN A 228 -36.83 55.78 -17.53
CA ASN A 228 -37.67 56.95 -17.55
C ASN A 228 -39.04 56.59 -16.96
N ASN A 229 -39.58 57.36 -16.01
CA ASN A 229 -40.98 57.79 -16.13
C ASN A 229 -41.34 58.97 -15.21
N GLN A 230 -41.96 59.96 -15.83
CA GLN A 230 -42.59 61.14 -15.25
C GLN A 230 -43.93 60.74 -14.59
N THR A 231 -44.33 61.39 -13.49
CA THR A 231 -45.59 62.16 -13.45
C THR A 231 -45.75 62.98 -12.16
N LYS A 232 -46.25 64.21 -12.39
CA LYS A 232 -46.56 65.36 -11.53
C LYS A 232 -47.58 65.14 -10.40
N GLY A 233 -47.53 66.03 -9.39
CA GLY A 233 -48.70 66.51 -8.62
C GLY A 233 -48.42 66.84 -7.13
N GLY A 234 -48.33 68.12 -6.75
CA GLY A 234 -48.20 68.60 -5.34
C GLY A 234 -49.56 68.73 -4.61
N PRO A 235 -49.75 69.62 -3.61
CA PRO A 235 -48.82 70.18 -2.60
C PRO A 235 -49.38 70.15 -1.12
N SER A 236 -48.47 70.31 -0.14
CA SER A 236 -48.60 70.95 1.20
C SER A 236 -49.69 70.56 2.25
N LEU A 237 -49.26 70.22 3.47
CA LEU A 237 -49.54 70.93 4.76
C LEU A 237 -48.74 70.33 5.96
N PRO A 238 -48.45 71.10 7.03
CA PRO A 238 -47.46 70.80 8.10
C PRO A 238 -48.09 70.47 9.48
N GLY A 239 -47.27 70.04 10.44
CA GLY A 239 -47.61 69.80 11.86
C GLY A 239 -47.70 68.30 12.17
N GLU A 240 -47.29 67.75 13.30
CA GLU A 240 -46.92 68.30 14.60
C GLU A 240 -46.09 67.22 15.32
N GLU A 241 -45.35 67.64 16.34
CA GLU A 241 -44.57 66.83 17.26
C GLU A 241 -45.38 65.67 17.87
N GLY A 242 -44.90 64.45 17.65
CA GLY A 242 -45.38 63.25 18.32
C GLY A 242 -44.19 62.38 18.67
N ARG A 243 -43.52 62.74 19.77
CA ARG A 243 -42.45 61.97 20.43
C ARG A 243 -42.97 60.56 20.75
N ARG A 244 -42.92 59.65 19.78
CA ARG A 244 -42.95 58.21 20.05
C ARG A 244 -41.52 57.81 20.42
N PRO A 245 -41.22 57.42 21.67
CA PRO A 245 -40.03 56.61 21.88
C PRO A 245 -40.20 55.35 21.00
N PRO A 246 -39.15 54.86 20.32
CA PRO A 246 -39.25 53.58 19.65
C PRO A 246 -39.63 52.56 20.73
N ALA A 247 -40.69 51.79 20.47
CA ALA A 247 -41.12 50.71 21.35
C ALA A 247 -39.97 49.70 21.49
N VAL A 248 -39.20 49.84 22.57
CA VAL A 248 -38.26 48.85 23.10
C VAL A 248 -38.97 48.06 24.20
N GLU A 249 -40.19 47.65 23.94
CA GLU A 249 -41.02 46.79 24.79
C GLU A 249 -41.81 45.94 23.78
N ASN A 250 -41.67 44.63 23.63
CA ASN A 250 -41.45 43.60 24.62
C ASN A 250 -40.76 42.41 23.92
N ILE A 251 -39.54 42.06 24.31
CA ILE A 251 -39.05 40.69 24.10
C ILE A 251 -39.88 39.88 25.09
N THR A 252 -40.81 39.06 24.61
CA THR A 252 -41.63 38.22 25.50
C THR A 252 -40.70 37.30 26.30
N GLU A 253 -40.98 37.06 27.58
CA GLU A 253 -40.18 36.15 28.41
C GLU A 253 -39.98 34.78 27.73
N GLU A 254 -40.98 34.34 26.94
CA GLU A 254 -40.89 33.16 26.08
C GLU A 254 -39.81 33.28 24.98
N GLN A 255 -39.67 34.45 24.33
CA GLN A 255 -38.61 34.70 23.33
C GLN A 255 -37.22 34.76 23.97
N LEU A 256 -37.10 35.28 25.20
CA LEU A 256 -35.85 35.27 25.95
C LEU A 256 -35.46 33.85 26.36
N GLN A 257 -36.41 33.06 26.86
CA GLN A 257 -36.19 31.65 27.19
C GLN A 257 -35.84 30.81 25.96
N MET A 258 -36.49 31.05 24.81
CA MET A 258 -36.12 30.41 23.54
C MET A 258 -34.73 30.82 23.06
N PHE A 259 -34.33 32.07 23.27
CA PHE A 259 -32.99 32.55 22.93
C PHE A 259 -31.91 31.92 23.82
N GLU A 260 -32.13 31.87 25.13
CA GLU A 260 -31.24 31.22 26.09
C GLU A 260 -31.11 29.73 25.80
N LYS A 261 -32.24 29.04 25.55
CA LYS A 261 -32.25 27.64 25.15
C LYS A 261 -31.53 27.41 23.82
N GLY A 262 -31.77 28.28 22.84
CA GLY A 262 -31.09 28.23 21.53
C GLY A 262 -29.58 28.44 21.64
N ASN A 263 -29.14 29.33 22.53
CA ASN A 263 -27.72 29.56 22.79
C ASN A 263 -27.06 28.36 23.48
N GLN A 264 -27.73 27.75 24.47
CA GLN A 264 -27.27 26.51 25.09
C GLN A 264 -27.20 25.34 24.10
N ASP A 265 -28.22 25.18 23.26
CA ASP A 265 -28.24 24.13 22.23
C ASP A 265 -27.15 24.36 21.17
N MET A 266 -26.87 25.61 20.82
CA MET A 266 -25.78 25.97 19.92
C MET A 266 -24.41 25.64 20.53
N LEU A 267 -24.19 25.98 21.81
CA LEU A 267 -22.96 25.63 22.52
C LEU A 267 -22.74 24.12 22.60
N ARG A 268 -23.78 23.36 22.96
CA ARG A 268 -23.73 21.88 22.98
C ARG A 268 -23.43 21.29 21.61
N HIS A 269 -24.01 21.84 20.55
CA HIS A 269 -23.70 21.43 19.18
C HIS A 269 -22.24 21.70 18.83
N PHE A 270 -21.69 22.86 19.23
CA PHE A 270 -20.28 23.18 19.00
C PHE A 270 -19.34 22.28 19.76
N GLU A 271 -19.59 22.04 21.05
CA GLU A 271 -18.80 21.12 21.87
C GLU A 271 -18.78 19.71 21.25
N SER A 272 -19.96 19.16 20.93
CA SER A 272 -20.06 17.85 20.28
C SER A 272 -19.35 17.79 18.92
N THR A 273 -19.40 18.87 18.13
CA THR A 273 -18.75 18.86 16.82
C THR A 273 -17.23 19.03 16.93
N LEU A 274 -16.74 19.79 17.92
CA LEU A 274 -15.31 19.88 18.20
C LEU A 274 -14.75 18.54 18.65
N ASP A 275 -15.46 17.80 19.49
CA ASP A 275 -15.03 16.47 19.91
C ASP A 275 -14.95 15.49 18.73
N LYS A 276 -15.92 15.56 17.80
CA LYS A 276 -15.90 14.77 16.56
C LYS A 276 -14.70 15.11 15.67
N VAL A 277 -14.43 16.41 15.48
CA VAL A 277 -13.28 16.89 14.69
C VAL A 277 -11.97 16.43 15.32
N ARG A 278 -11.82 16.57 16.65
CA ARG A 278 -10.62 16.15 17.38
C ARG A 278 -10.40 14.64 17.30
N THR A 279 -11.48 13.85 17.37
CA THR A 279 -11.42 12.39 17.25
C THR A 279 -11.02 11.97 15.84
N ALA A 280 -11.60 12.61 14.82
CA ALA A 280 -11.25 12.38 13.43
C ALA A 280 -9.80 12.79 13.11
N GLU A 281 -9.33 13.92 13.65
CA GLU A 281 -7.95 14.38 13.54
C GLU A 281 -6.98 13.37 14.16
N LYS A 282 -7.24 12.91 15.39
CA LYS A 282 -6.43 11.87 16.05
C LYS A 282 -6.37 10.60 15.20
N SER A 283 -7.50 10.14 14.68
CA SER A 283 -7.51 8.93 13.85
C SER A 283 -6.78 9.11 12.52
N LEU A 284 -6.83 10.31 11.93
CA LEU A 284 -6.09 10.66 10.72
C LEU A 284 -4.59 10.68 10.97
N VAL A 285 -4.15 11.25 12.10
CA VAL A 285 -2.74 11.23 12.53
C VAL A 285 -2.26 9.79 12.67
N GLU A 286 -2.98 8.93 13.39
CA GLU A 286 -2.60 7.51 13.55
C GLU A 286 -2.50 6.77 12.20
N ILE A 287 -3.37 7.07 11.23
CA ILE A 287 -3.29 6.47 9.88
C ILE A 287 -2.09 7.02 9.11
N SER A 288 -1.81 8.32 9.24
CA SER A 288 -0.64 8.94 8.61
C SER A 288 0.68 8.39 9.16
N GLU A 289 0.73 8.08 10.46
CA GLU A 289 1.87 7.40 11.08
C GLU A 289 2.07 6.00 10.49
N LEU A 290 1.00 5.19 10.42
CA LEU A 290 1.05 3.87 9.79
C LEU A 290 1.48 3.95 8.31
N GLN A 291 0.99 4.95 7.58
CA GLN A 291 1.34 5.18 6.19
C GLN A 291 2.81 5.57 6.03
N ASN A 292 3.32 6.47 6.88
CA ASN A 292 4.72 6.88 6.86
C ASN A 292 5.64 5.70 7.17
N LEU A 293 5.28 4.86 8.14
CA LEU A 293 6.00 3.61 8.40
C LEU A 293 6.02 2.71 7.16
N LEU A 294 4.88 2.53 6.49
CA LEU A 294 4.82 1.72 5.25
C LEU A 294 5.68 2.31 4.12
N VAL A 295 5.62 3.62 3.88
CA VAL A 295 6.39 4.31 2.83
C VAL A 295 7.90 4.19 3.07
N ASN A 296 8.35 4.46 4.30
CA ASN A 296 9.77 4.42 4.63
C ASN A 296 10.34 3.00 4.43
N ASN A 297 9.59 1.98 4.85
CA ASN A 297 10.00 0.59 4.65
C ASN A 297 10.04 0.20 3.16
N LEU A 298 9.08 0.66 2.35
CA LEU A 298 9.03 0.34 0.92
C LEU A 298 10.23 0.87 0.14
N ALA A 299 10.70 2.09 0.45
CA ALA A 299 11.85 2.69 -0.21
C ALA A 299 13.14 1.91 0.08
N THR A 300 13.37 1.58 1.36
CA THR A 300 14.53 0.78 1.78
C THR A 300 14.48 -0.63 1.20
N GLN A 301 13.31 -1.28 1.24
CA GLN A 301 13.14 -2.62 0.69
C GLN A 301 13.30 -2.66 -0.83
N SER A 302 12.83 -1.65 -1.57
CA SER A 302 13.01 -1.61 -3.04
C SER A 302 14.48 -1.63 -3.42
N ALA A 303 15.31 -0.79 -2.80
CA ALA A 303 16.73 -0.73 -3.09
C ALA A 303 17.45 -2.05 -2.74
N HIS A 304 17.07 -2.69 -1.63
CA HIS A 304 17.61 -3.98 -1.22
C HIS A 304 17.21 -5.11 -2.18
N ILE A 305 15.95 -5.15 -2.62
CA ILE A 305 15.46 -6.11 -3.62
C ILE A 305 16.22 -5.94 -4.94
N ASP A 306 16.41 -4.71 -5.41
CA ASP A 306 17.14 -4.44 -6.65
C ASP A 306 18.59 -4.97 -6.57
N GLN A 307 19.23 -4.80 -5.41
CA GLN A 307 20.56 -5.35 -5.15
C GLN A 307 20.55 -6.89 -5.13
N LEU A 308 19.61 -7.52 -4.42
CA LEU A 308 19.50 -8.98 -4.36
C LEU A 308 19.22 -9.59 -5.73
N VAL A 309 18.39 -8.94 -6.54
CA VAL A 309 18.09 -9.36 -7.91
C VAL A 309 19.35 -9.26 -8.77
N ALA A 310 20.10 -8.16 -8.70
CA ALA A 310 21.37 -8.03 -9.41
C ALA A 310 22.38 -9.12 -8.98
N GLU A 311 22.53 -9.37 -7.68
CA GLU A 311 23.42 -10.41 -7.16
C GLU A 311 22.95 -11.82 -7.60
N SER A 312 21.64 -12.06 -7.69
CA SER A 312 21.10 -13.33 -8.16
C SER A 312 21.43 -13.61 -9.63
N PHE A 313 21.42 -12.57 -10.48
CA PHE A 313 21.83 -12.68 -11.87
C PHE A 313 23.32 -12.97 -12.00
N GLU A 314 24.15 -12.24 -11.26
CA GLU A 314 25.60 -12.46 -11.25
C GLU A 314 25.95 -13.87 -10.75
N THR A 315 25.29 -14.33 -9.69
CA THR A 315 25.48 -15.68 -9.15
C THR A 315 25.08 -16.76 -10.17
N THR A 316 23.94 -16.58 -10.83
CA THR A 316 23.44 -17.53 -11.84
C THR A 316 24.38 -17.61 -13.04
N GLU A 317 24.87 -16.46 -13.52
CA GLU A 317 25.84 -16.39 -14.60
C GLU A 317 27.19 -17.03 -14.20
N GLY A 318 27.64 -16.76 -12.96
CA GLY A 318 28.86 -17.33 -12.38
C GLY A 318 28.82 -18.85 -12.29
N VAL A 319 27.71 -19.43 -11.81
CA VAL A 319 27.51 -20.88 -11.75
C VAL A 319 27.52 -21.50 -13.16
N GLY A 320 26.85 -20.85 -14.12
CA GLY A 320 26.81 -21.33 -15.51
C GLY A 320 28.19 -21.35 -16.18
N LYS A 321 28.96 -20.26 -16.02
CA LYS A 321 30.35 -20.17 -16.51
C LYS A 321 31.25 -21.18 -15.81
N GLY A 322 31.17 -21.28 -14.48
CA GLY A 322 31.95 -22.21 -13.68
C GLY A 322 31.71 -23.68 -14.07
N ASN A 323 30.45 -24.09 -14.29
CA ASN A 323 30.14 -25.45 -14.72
C ASN A 323 30.67 -25.75 -16.14
N LYS A 324 30.64 -24.75 -17.03
CA LYS A 324 31.23 -24.85 -18.38
C LYS A 324 32.76 -24.99 -18.33
N GLU A 325 33.41 -24.25 -17.44
CA GLU A 325 34.85 -24.33 -17.20
C GLU A 325 35.27 -25.65 -16.55
N LEU A 326 34.47 -26.19 -15.62
CA LEU A 326 34.67 -27.52 -15.05
C LEU A 326 34.58 -28.60 -16.13
N LYS A 327 33.57 -28.56 -17.00
CA LYS A 327 33.43 -29.51 -18.12
C LYS A 327 34.59 -29.39 -19.11
N LYS A 328 35.03 -28.16 -19.41
CA LYS A 328 36.20 -27.90 -20.27
C LYS A 328 37.50 -28.42 -19.65
N SER A 329 37.65 -28.26 -18.33
CA SER A 329 38.82 -28.72 -17.57
C SER A 329 38.84 -30.25 -17.42
N MET A 330 37.67 -30.88 -17.24
CA MET A 330 37.53 -32.34 -17.20
C MET A 330 37.89 -33.00 -18.55
N ASN A 331 37.54 -32.34 -19.66
CA ASN A 331 37.89 -32.81 -21.01
C ASN A 331 39.35 -32.53 -21.39
N ARG A 332 40.08 -31.71 -20.63
CA ARG A 332 41.51 -31.51 -20.86
C ARG A 332 42.26 -32.71 -20.30
N ALA A 333 42.84 -33.53 -21.18
CA ALA A 333 43.70 -34.63 -20.78
C ALA A 333 44.85 -34.08 -19.91
N SER A 334 44.90 -34.51 -18.65
CA SER A 334 45.84 -33.97 -17.68
C SER A 334 47.28 -34.27 -18.13
N PRO A 335 48.17 -33.26 -18.21
CA PRO A 335 49.58 -33.50 -18.50
C PRO A 335 50.22 -34.45 -17.49
N ALA A 336 49.69 -34.53 -16.26
CA ALA A 336 50.12 -35.49 -15.25
C ALA A 336 49.80 -36.95 -15.61
N ARG A 337 48.70 -37.21 -16.35
CA ARG A 337 48.42 -38.56 -16.86
C ARG A 337 49.42 -38.95 -17.94
N TYR A 338 49.75 -38.01 -18.84
CA TYR A 338 50.77 -38.25 -19.87
C TYR A 338 52.16 -38.50 -19.27
N THR A 339 52.58 -37.72 -18.27
CA THR A 339 53.88 -37.95 -17.61
C THR A 339 53.91 -39.25 -16.82
N PHE A 340 52.80 -39.64 -16.19
CA PHE A 340 52.70 -40.94 -15.52
C PHE A 340 52.85 -42.10 -16.52
N PHE A 341 52.06 -42.11 -17.61
CA PHE A 341 52.16 -43.16 -18.62
C PHE A 341 53.50 -43.15 -19.37
N ALA A 342 54.10 -41.98 -19.61
CA ALA A 342 55.43 -41.87 -20.17
C ALA A 342 56.51 -42.44 -19.23
N ALA A 343 56.43 -42.15 -17.93
CA ALA A 343 57.35 -42.70 -16.93
C ALA A 343 57.19 -44.23 -16.78
N THR A 344 55.95 -44.73 -16.71
CA THR A 344 55.68 -46.18 -16.66
C THR A 344 56.14 -46.88 -17.93
N GLY A 345 55.91 -46.28 -19.11
CA GLY A 345 56.36 -46.81 -20.38
C GLY A 345 57.89 -46.86 -20.51
N LEU A 346 58.59 -45.80 -20.08
CA LEU A 346 60.05 -45.77 -20.02
C LEU A 346 60.58 -46.85 -19.07
N CYS A 347 59.98 -46.98 -17.89
CA CYS A 347 60.39 -47.99 -16.91
C CYS A 347 60.18 -49.43 -17.44
N ALA A 348 59.03 -49.71 -18.08
CA ALA A 348 58.77 -51.01 -18.71
C ALA A 348 59.72 -51.29 -19.88
N PHE A 349 60.05 -50.27 -20.68
CA PHE A 349 61.02 -50.39 -21.77
C PHE A 349 62.42 -50.74 -21.26
N LEU A 350 62.88 -50.08 -20.19
CA LEU A 350 64.18 -50.40 -19.58
C LEU A 350 64.25 -51.83 -19.07
N VAL A 351 63.19 -52.33 -18.43
CA VAL A 351 63.13 -53.71 -17.94
C VAL A 351 63.15 -54.73 -19.09
N LEU A 352 62.45 -54.46 -20.20
CA LEU A 352 62.51 -55.34 -21.37
C LEU A 352 63.87 -55.32 -22.06
N TRP A 353 64.50 -54.14 -22.16
CA TRP A 353 65.82 -53.99 -22.75
C TRP A 353 66.89 -54.75 -21.97
N ASP A 354 66.83 -54.71 -20.63
CA ASP A 354 67.70 -55.44 -19.72
C ASP A 354 67.47 -56.97 -19.74
N LEU A 355 66.37 -57.43 -20.33
CA LEU A 355 66.03 -58.86 -20.43
C LEU A 355 66.39 -59.48 -21.79
N VAL A 356 66.60 -58.65 -22.82
CA VAL A 356 66.90 -59.07 -24.20
C VAL A 356 68.40 -59.01 -24.51
N ILE A 357 69.15 -58.20 -23.77
CA ILE A 357 70.63 -58.14 -23.74
C ILE A 357 71.12 -58.90 -22.51
#